data_AF-A0A8B3KXV6-F1
#
_entry.id   AF-A0A8B3KXV6-F1
#
_cell.length_a   1.000
_cell.length_b   1.000
_cell.length_c   1.000
_cell.angle_alpha   90.00
_cell.angle_beta   90.00
_cell.angle_gamma   90.00
#
_symmetry.space_group_name_H-M   'P 1'
#
loop_
_entity.id
_entity.type
_entity.pdbx_description
1 polymer ?
#
loop_
_entity_poly.entity_id
_entity_poly.type
_entity_poly.pdbx_seq_one_letter_code
_entity_poly.pdbx_strand_id
1 'polypeptide(L)'
;LMRERITLHRRDIHKLIEAAVNEDVPGDWGGLWKRFRSVVEAIPRRACIAELEPIVADLAALHDDVDKLLEIHMESTNPSGNDSQSERQQSNSNADSIFEFEPAFEKSGSTAEPRTRTAEPPRTYPLGIVLKACPEIADYAVDGIGNWRDLMVTAAQVRGYLGVSPSAYEDACHVMGQETAAMVIACILQRAQHINSAGGYLRVLTDKARAGEFSVGPMLMAALRANGSPTRMAG
;
A
#
# COMPACT_ATOMS: atom_id res chain seq x y z
N LEU A 1 -8.36 -14.71 -16.68
CA LEU A 1 -7.04 -15.10 -17.24
C LEU A 1 -6.05 -13.94 -17.33
N MET A 2 -6.03 -13.08 -18.36
CA MET A 2 -4.93 -12.06 -18.46
C MET A 2 -4.92 -11.02 -17.34
N ARG A 3 -6.07 -10.39 -17.02
CA ARG A 3 -6.14 -9.41 -15.91
C ARG A 3 -5.82 -10.06 -14.55
N GLU A 4 -6.24 -11.29 -14.36
CA GLU A 4 -5.94 -12.08 -13.17
C GLU A 4 -4.43 -12.37 -13.04
N ARG A 5 -3.76 -12.75 -14.15
CA ARG A 5 -2.29 -12.90 -14.18
C ARG A 5 -1.57 -11.60 -13.83
N ILE A 6 -2.03 -10.48 -14.36
CA ILE A 6 -1.51 -9.14 -14.00
C ILE A 6 -1.65 -8.90 -12.49
N THR A 7 -2.82 -9.18 -11.91
CA THR A 7 -3.03 -9.00 -10.46
C THR A 7 -2.14 -9.92 -9.62
N LEU A 8 -1.90 -11.15 -10.06
CA LEU A 8 -1.01 -12.10 -9.38
C LEU A 8 0.44 -11.61 -9.42
N HIS A 9 0.98 -11.35 -10.61
CA HIS A 9 2.37 -10.87 -10.73
C HIS A 9 2.59 -9.56 -9.97
N ARG A 10 1.62 -8.63 -10.01
CA ARG A 10 1.73 -7.37 -9.25
C ARG A 10 1.79 -7.60 -7.74
N ARG A 11 1.08 -8.60 -7.23
CA ARG A 11 1.11 -8.94 -5.80
C ARG A 11 2.43 -9.61 -5.42
N ASP A 12 2.86 -10.57 -6.22
CA ASP A 12 4.02 -11.40 -5.91
C ASP A 12 5.31 -10.56 -5.98
N ILE A 13 5.49 -9.78 -7.05
CA ILE A 13 6.60 -8.81 -7.18
C ILE A 13 6.61 -7.85 -5.99
N HIS A 14 5.45 -7.29 -5.62
CA HIS A 14 5.39 -6.38 -4.47
C HIS A 14 5.81 -7.06 -3.17
N LYS A 15 5.29 -8.27 -2.88
CA LYS A 15 5.64 -9.00 -1.66
C LYS A 15 7.13 -9.33 -1.60
N LEU A 16 7.72 -9.77 -2.72
CA LEU A 16 9.13 -10.10 -2.80
C LEU A 16 10.01 -8.87 -2.55
N ILE A 17 9.70 -7.74 -3.19
CA ILE A 17 10.48 -6.52 -2.97
C ILE A 17 10.24 -5.95 -1.56
N GLU A 18 9.02 -6.00 -1.03
CA GLU A 18 8.74 -5.56 0.35
C GLU A 18 9.50 -6.41 1.37
N ALA A 19 9.51 -7.74 1.22
CA ALA A 19 10.29 -8.64 2.06
C ALA A 19 11.79 -8.32 1.98
N ALA A 20 12.33 -8.17 0.76
CA ALA A 20 13.73 -7.86 0.55
C ALA A 20 14.17 -6.53 1.20
N VAL A 21 13.32 -5.49 1.10
CA VAL A 21 13.60 -4.19 1.74
C VAL A 21 13.50 -4.29 3.27
N ASN A 22 12.55 -5.06 3.81
CA ASN A 22 12.41 -5.25 5.26
C ASN A 22 13.56 -6.08 5.86
N GLU A 23 14.10 -7.01 5.09
CA GLU A 23 15.22 -7.87 5.47
C GLU A 23 16.59 -7.23 5.17
N ASP A 24 16.61 -5.97 4.70
CA ASP A 24 17.82 -5.22 4.31
C ASP A 24 18.71 -5.98 3.32
N VAL A 25 18.08 -6.71 2.40
CA VAL A 25 18.77 -7.46 1.35
C VAL A 25 19.49 -6.47 0.44
N PRO A 26 20.80 -6.61 0.20
CA PRO A 26 21.53 -5.72 -0.71
C PRO A 26 21.05 -5.92 -2.15
N GLY A 27 20.65 -4.84 -2.82
CA GLY A 27 20.21 -4.87 -4.21
C GLY A 27 19.62 -3.55 -4.70
N ASP A 28 19.49 -3.38 -6.03
CA ASP A 28 18.82 -2.23 -6.63
C ASP A 28 17.28 -2.39 -6.60
N TRP A 29 16.73 -2.59 -5.39
CA TRP A 29 15.30 -2.70 -5.16
C TRP A 29 14.55 -1.43 -5.56
N GLY A 30 15.22 -0.27 -5.46
CA GLY A 30 14.68 1.01 -5.91
C GLY A 30 14.49 1.08 -7.43
N GLY A 31 15.46 0.57 -8.21
CA GLY A 31 15.37 0.46 -9.66
C GLY A 31 14.29 -0.52 -10.11
N LEU A 32 14.21 -1.70 -9.47
CA LEU A 32 13.15 -2.69 -9.72
C LEU A 32 11.76 -2.11 -9.41
N TRP A 33 11.61 -1.41 -8.28
CA TRP A 33 10.39 -0.68 -7.94
C TRP A 33 9.97 0.33 -9.01
N LYS A 34 10.93 1.06 -9.57
CA LYS A 34 10.67 2.06 -10.63
C LYS A 34 10.18 1.38 -11.91
N ARG A 35 10.85 0.33 -12.38
CA ARG A 35 10.44 -0.41 -13.58
C ARG A 35 9.07 -1.03 -13.40
N PHE A 36 8.83 -1.64 -12.25
CA PHE A 36 7.55 -2.24 -11.91
C PHE A 36 6.42 -1.23 -11.98
N ARG A 37 6.63 -0.04 -11.41
CA ARG A 37 5.65 1.06 -11.48
C ARG A 37 5.36 1.46 -12.93
N SER A 38 6.38 1.62 -13.76
CA SER A 38 6.19 1.98 -15.18
C SER A 38 5.34 0.96 -15.93
N VAL A 39 5.55 -0.34 -15.71
CA VAL A 39 4.75 -1.41 -16.35
C VAL A 39 3.30 -1.37 -15.88
N VAL A 40 3.10 -1.15 -14.58
CA VAL A 40 1.78 -1.06 -13.98
C VAL A 40 0.99 0.15 -14.48
N GLU A 41 1.65 1.29 -14.66
CA GLU A 41 1.02 2.52 -15.16
C GLU A 41 0.68 2.46 -16.65
N ALA A 42 1.36 1.60 -17.41
CA ALA A 42 1.08 1.37 -18.82
C ALA A 42 -0.22 0.57 -19.06
N ILE A 43 -0.86 0.02 -18.01
CA ILE A 43 -2.08 -0.79 -18.12
C ILE A 43 -3.27 0.08 -18.58
N PRO A 44 -3.83 -0.16 -19.78
CA PRO A 44 -4.96 0.62 -20.25
C PRO A 44 -6.22 0.31 -19.43
N ARG A 45 -6.95 1.38 -19.04
CA ARG A 45 -8.22 1.26 -18.28
C ARG A 45 -9.27 0.43 -19.02
N ARG A 46 -9.28 0.46 -20.35
CA ARG A 46 -10.09 -0.39 -21.23
C ARG A 46 -9.18 -1.07 -22.26
N ALA A 47 -8.57 -2.17 -21.86
CA ALA A 47 -7.69 -2.94 -22.72
C ALA A 47 -8.42 -4.15 -23.32
N CYS A 48 -8.22 -4.38 -24.62
CA CYS A 48 -8.50 -5.67 -25.23
C CYS A 48 -7.39 -6.67 -24.85
N ILE A 49 -7.65 -7.97 -25.05
CA ILE A 49 -6.71 -9.04 -24.63
C ILE A 49 -5.32 -8.87 -25.27
N ALA A 50 -5.26 -8.42 -26.53
CA ALA A 50 -4.00 -8.21 -27.26
C ALA A 50 -3.12 -7.10 -26.64
N GLU A 51 -3.72 -6.11 -25.98
CA GLU A 51 -2.99 -5.03 -25.31
C GLU A 51 -2.48 -5.44 -23.92
N LEU A 52 -3.09 -6.47 -23.32
CA LEU A 52 -2.69 -6.98 -22.00
C LEU A 52 -1.54 -7.99 -22.08
N GLU A 53 -1.37 -8.66 -23.22
CA GLU A 53 -0.32 -9.65 -23.44
C GLU A 53 1.11 -9.12 -23.26
N PRO A 54 1.51 -7.98 -23.87
CA PRO A 54 2.85 -7.43 -23.65
C PRO A 54 3.07 -7.03 -22.19
N ILE A 55 2.04 -6.55 -21.51
CA ILE A 55 2.12 -6.16 -20.09
C ILE A 55 2.34 -7.38 -19.20
N VAL A 56 1.65 -8.49 -19.48
CA VAL A 56 1.88 -9.74 -18.76
C VAL A 56 3.31 -10.24 -18.97
N ALA A 57 3.85 -10.11 -20.19
CA ALA A 57 5.23 -10.48 -20.48
C ALA A 57 6.23 -9.58 -19.73
N ASP A 58 6.02 -8.27 -19.71
CA ASP A 58 6.86 -7.32 -18.97
C ASP A 58 6.83 -7.57 -17.46
N LEU A 59 5.65 -7.89 -16.91
CA LEU A 59 5.52 -8.28 -15.49
C LEU A 59 6.22 -9.61 -15.21
N ALA A 60 6.16 -10.58 -16.12
CA ALA A 60 6.84 -11.87 -15.93
C ALA A 60 8.37 -11.70 -15.95
N ALA A 61 8.89 -10.92 -16.90
CA ALA A 61 10.31 -10.61 -16.96
C ALA A 61 10.80 -9.88 -15.69
N LEU A 62 9.98 -8.97 -15.16
CA LEU A 62 10.32 -8.28 -13.92
C LEU A 62 10.26 -9.20 -12.68
N HIS A 63 9.35 -10.18 -12.68
CA HIS A 63 9.34 -11.22 -11.65
C HIS A 63 10.64 -12.03 -11.69
N ASP A 64 11.07 -12.49 -12.87
CA ASP A 64 12.32 -13.23 -13.05
C ASP A 64 13.55 -12.41 -12.59
N ASP A 65 13.55 -11.09 -12.84
CA ASP A 65 14.63 -10.20 -12.39
C ASP A 65 14.67 -10.06 -10.85
N VAL A 66 13.50 -10.03 -10.19
CA VAL A 66 13.39 -10.04 -8.72
C VAL A 66 13.89 -11.36 -8.14
N ASP A 67 13.46 -12.48 -8.71
CA ASP A 67 13.89 -13.82 -8.28
C ASP A 67 15.41 -13.98 -8.42
N LYS A 68 15.99 -13.60 -9.56
CA LYS A 68 17.45 -13.65 -9.76
C LYS A 68 18.20 -12.82 -8.72
N LEU A 69 17.71 -11.63 -8.37
CA LEU A 69 18.37 -10.78 -7.38
C LEU A 69 18.33 -11.41 -5.98
N LEU A 70 17.23 -12.08 -5.63
CA LEU A 70 17.10 -12.85 -4.38
C LEU A 70 17.99 -14.10 -4.38
N GLU A 71 18.06 -14.83 -5.48
CA GLU A 71 18.93 -16.01 -5.63
C GLU A 71 20.41 -15.65 -5.47
N ILE A 72 20.87 -14.58 -6.11
CA ILE A 72 22.25 -14.08 -5.97
C ILE A 72 22.56 -13.78 -4.49
N HIS A 73 21.60 -13.22 -3.75
CA HIS A 73 21.77 -12.99 -2.32
C HIS A 73 21.88 -14.31 -1.53
N MET A 74 21.02 -15.29 -1.79
CA MET A 74 21.04 -16.61 -1.14
C MET A 74 22.35 -17.37 -1.39
N GLU A 75 22.90 -17.29 -2.60
CA GLU A 75 24.18 -17.91 -2.96
C GLU A 75 25.37 -17.19 -2.29
N SER A 76 25.34 -15.86 -2.19
CA SER A 76 26.39 -15.06 -1.53
C SER A 76 26.44 -15.25 -0.01
N THR A 77 25.29 -15.56 0.62
CA THR A 77 25.17 -15.80 2.06
C THR A 77 25.58 -17.22 2.48
N ASN A 78 25.70 -18.17 1.53
CA ASN A 78 26.09 -19.56 1.78
C ASN A 78 27.49 -19.95 1.22
N PRO A 79 28.62 -19.40 1.71
CA PRO A 79 29.94 -19.97 1.42
C PRO A 79 30.30 -21.02 2.48
N SER A 80 29.60 -22.15 2.53
CA SER A 80 30.00 -23.27 3.40
C SER A 80 29.54 -24.61 2.85
N GLY A 81 30.33 -25.13 1.90
CA GLY A 81 30.44 -26.57 1.75
C GLY A 81 31.14 -27.13 2.98
N ASN A 82 30.39 -27.78 3.87
CA ASN A 82 30.93 -28.88 4.63
C ASN A 82 29.86 -29.93 4.90
N ASP A 83 30.09 -31.08 4.29
CA ASP A 83 29.38 -32.33 4.44
C ASP A 83 29.83 -32.95 5.77
N SER A 84 28.95 -33.00 6.77
CA SER A 84 29.10 -33.90 7.93
C SER A 84 27.78 -33.99 8.67
N GLN A 85 27.00 -34.99 8.27
CA GLN A 85 26.02 -35.62 9.15
C GLN A 85 26.74 -36.21 10.37
N SER A 86 26.34 -35.80 11.58
CA SER A 86 26.21 -36.74 12.68
C SER A 86 25.08 -36.31 13.60
N GLU A 87 24.02 -37.09 13.51
CA GLU A 87 23.05 -37.39 14.56
C GLU A 87 23.60 -37.24 15.99
N ARG A 88 22.89 -36.47 16.81
CA ARG A 88 22.37 -36.96 18.10
C ARG A 88 21.26 -36.05 18.61
N GLN A 89 20.05 -36.59 18.46
CA GLN A 89 18.89 -36.41 19.32
C GLN A 89 19.25 -36.03 20.76
N GLN A 90 18.81 -34.86 21.22
CA GLN A 90 18.38 -34.66 22.60
C GLN A 90 17.17 -33.74 22.63
N SER A 91 15.99 -34.37 22.71
CA SER A 91 14.79 -33.76 23.27
C SER A 91 15.04 -33.41 24.73
N ASN A 92 14.66 -32.20 25.14
CA ASN A 92 14.29 -31.94 26.53
C ASN A 92 13.15 -30.92 26.54
N SER A 93 12.07 -31.36 27.17
CA SER A 93 10.79 -30.67 27.29
C SER A 93 10.79 -29.61 28.40
N ASN A 94 9.85 -28.68 28.22
CA ASN A 94 9.16 -27.85 29.22
C ASN A 94 9.92 -26.68 29.86
N ALA A 95 9.39 -25.47 29.63
CA ALA A 95 8.81 -24.68 30.72
C ALA A 95 7.74 -23.72 30.16
N ASP A 96 6.58 -23.76 30.80
CA ASP A 96 5.46 -22.82 30.74
C ASP A 96 5.86 -21.35 30.52
N SER A 97 5.09 -20.66 29.68
CA SER A 97 4.56 -19.35 30.04
C SER A 97 3.30 -19.05 29.26
N ILE A 98 2.19 -19.27 29.96
CA ILE A 98 0.93 -18.54 29.83
C ILE A 98 1.19 -17.06 29.56
N PHE A 99 0.54 -16.49 28.54
CA PHE A 99 0.14 -15.09 28.57
C PHE A 99 -1.34 -15.00 28.23
N GLU A 100 -2.11 -14.82 29.30
CA GLU A 100 -3.52 -14.46 29.28
C GLU A 100 -3.71 -13.08 28.63
N PHE A 101 -4.76 -13.00 27.82
CA PHE A 101 -5.47 -11.75 27.56
C PHE A 101 -6.17 -11.30 28.84
N GLU A 102 -6.12 -10.00 29.16
CA GLU A 102 -7.32 -9.30 29.65
C GLU A 102 -7.32 -7.79 29.32
N PRO A 103 -8.53 -7.21 29.09
CA PRO A 103 -8.74 -5.81 28.73
C PRO A 103 -9.00 -4.95 29.98
N ALA A 104 -8.35 -3.79 30.10
CA ALA A 104 -8.67 -2.82 31.15
C ALA A 104 -9.50 -1.68 30.57
N PHE A 105 -10.81 -1.73 30.86
CA PHE A 105 -11.75 -0.63 30.72
C PHE A 105 -11.88 0.05 32.09
N GLU A 106 -11.30 1.23 32.30
CA GLU A 106 -11.67 2.06 33.46
C GLU A 106 -11.83 3.54 33.10
N LYS A 107 -13.06 4.00 33.35
CA LYS A 107 -13.51 5.40 33.43
C LYS A 107 -12.75 6.13 34.54
N SER A 108 -12.33 7.36 34.28
CA SER A 108 -12.42 8.41 35.29
C SER A 108 -12.67 9.75 34.62
N GLY A 109 -13.78 10.37 34.99
CA GLY A 109 -14.15 11.69 34.52
C GLY A 109 -13.41 12.78 35.29
N SER A 110 -13.10 13.86 34.59
CA SER A 110 -12.99 15.16 35.23
C SER A 110 -13.58 16.23 34.31
N THR A 111 -14.53 16.96 34.90
CA THR A 111 -15.33 18.04 34.33
C THR A 111 -14.46 19.21 33.90
N ALA A 112 -14.57 19.62 32.64
CA ALA A 112 -14.29 20.98 32.19
C ALA A 112 -15.29 21.38 31.10
N GLU A 113 -15.79 22.60 31.21
CA GLU A 113 -17.01 23.17 30.64
C GLU A 113 -17.23 23.01 29.12
N PRO A 114 -18.49 23.00 28.65
CA PRO A 114 -18.85 22.69 27.27
C PRO A 114 -18.59 23.91 26.38
N ARG A 115 -17.40 23.97 25.79
CA ARG A 115 -17.26 24.70 24.53
C ARG A 115 -17.98 23.89 23.47
N THR A 116 -19.16 24.36 23.09
CA THR A 116 -19.94 23.93 21.93
C THR A 116 -19.05 23.87 20.69
N ARG A 117 -18.36 22.74 20.50
CA ARG A 117 -17.94 22.29 19.19
C ARG A 117 -19.23 21.85 18.53
N THR A 118 -19.71 22.69 17.62
CA THR A 118 -20.69 22.33 16.60
C THR A 118 -20.43 20.89 16.19
N ALA A 119 -21.42 20.02 16.42
CA ALA A 119 -21.40 18.66 15.92
C ALA A 119 -21.27 18.74 14.40
N GLU A 120 -20.04 18.60 13.92
CA GLU A 120 -19.82 18.46 12.50
C GLU A 120 -20.47 17.15 12.04
N PRO A 121 -21.13 17.15 10.87
CA PRO A 121 -21.69 15.92 10.31
C PRO A 121 -20.57 14.87 10.18
N PRO A 122 -20.89 13.56 10.21
CA PRO A 122 -19.89 12.51 10.14
C PRO A 122 -18.98 12.77 8.93
N ARG A 123 -17.70 13.04 9.19
CA ARG A 123 -16.67 13.49 8.22
C ARG A 123 -16.21 12.36 7.30
N THR A 124 -17.11 11.49 6.86
CA THR A 124 -16.78 10.34 6.03
C THR A 124 -17.46 10.52 4.67
N TYR A 125 -16.65 10.80 3.64
CA TYR A 125 -17.11 10.84 2.26
C TYR A 125 -17.65 9.46 1.87
N PRO A 126 -18.83 9.33 1.25
CA PRO A 126 -19.31 8.02 0.80
C PRO A 126 -18.25 7.29 -0.04
N LEU A 127 -18.06 5.99 0.20
CA LEU A 127 -17.07 5.17 -0.50
C LEU A 127 -17.18 5.31 -2.03
N GLY A 128 -18.41 5.37 -2.57
CA GLY A 128 -18.63 5.57 -3.99
C GLY A 128 -18.07 6.90 -4.54
N ILE A 129 -18.05 7.97 -3.74
CA ILE A 129 -17.42 9.24 -4.14
C ILE A 129 -15.90 9.10 -4.15
N VAL A 130 -15.33 8.40 -3.16
CA VAL A 130 -13.89 8.13 -3.10
C VAL A 130 -13.43 7.31 -4.30
N LEU A 131 -14.15 6.24 -4.64
CA LEU A 131 -13.82 5.38 -5.79
C LEU A 131 -14.01 6.11 -7.13
N LYS A 132 -14.98 7.03 -7.23
CA LYS A 132 -15.13 7.90 -8.40
C LYS A 132 -13.98 8.92 -8.51
N ALA A 133 -13.49 9.41 -7.38
CA ALA A 133 -12.37 10.34 -7.31
C ALA A 133 -11.03 9.63 -7.60
N CYS A 134 -10.88 8.38 -7.17
CA CYS A 134 -9.63 7.62 -7.24
C CYS A 134 -9.86 6.24 -7.90
N PRO A 135 -10.29 6.16 -9.17
CA PRO A 135 -10.58 4.89 -9.82
C PRO A 135 -9.37 3.94 -9.90
N GLU A 136 -8.13 4.45 -9.93
CA GLU A 136 -6.93 3.62 -10.07
C GLU A 136 -6.71 2.64 -8.92
N ILE A 137 -7.22 2.92 -7.72
CA ILE A 137 -7.08 2.00 -6.59
C ILE A 137 -7.84 0.69 -6.81
N ALA A 138 -8.90 0.70 -7.62
CA ALA A 138 -9.69 -0.49 -7.91
C ALA A 138 -8.89 -1.54 -8.70
N ASP A 139 -7.90 -1.13 -9.49
CA ASP A 139 -7.04 -2.05 -10.25
C ASP A 139 -6.10 -2.89 -9.35
N TYR A 140 -6.03 -2.57 -8.06
CA TYR A 140 -5.27 -3.31 -7.05
C TYR A 140 -6.17 -4.20 -6.18
N ALA A 141 -7.48 -4.13 -6.34
CA ALA A 141 -8.42 -4.97 -5.62
C ALA A 141 -8.79 -6.22 -6.44
N VAL A 142 -8.63 -7.38 -5.82
CA VAL A 142 -8.84 -8.70 -6.47
C VAL A 142 -10.33 -8.94 -6.71
N ASP A 143 -11.12 -8.73 -5.67
CA ASP A 143 -12.58 -8.94 -5.67
C ASP A 143 -13.35 -7.61 -5.81
N GLY A 144 -12.63 -6.53 -6.14
CA GLY A 144 -13.17 -5.17 -6.11
C GLY A 144 -13.23 -4.56 -4.71
N ILE A 145 -13.77 -3.34 -4.61
CA ILE A 145 -13.88 -2.58 -3.37
C ILE A 145 -15.37 -2.31 -3.11
N GLY A 146 -15.99 -3.14 -2.27
CA GLY A 146 -17.43 -3.04 -1.94
C GLY A 146 -17.70 -2.31 -0.62
N ASN A 147 -16.72 -2.26 0.27
CA ASN A 147 -16.82 -1.61 1.57
C ASN A 147 -15.50 -0.94 2.00
N TRP A 148 -15.52 -0.22 3.13
CA TRP A 148 -14.35 0.49 3.65
C TRP A 148 -13.19 -0.44 4.06
N ARG A 149 -13.50 -1.64 4.55
CA ARG A 149 -12.46 -2.62 4.91
C ARG A 149 -11.70 -3.05 3.67
N ASP A 150 -12.39 -3.28 2.55
CA ASP A 150 -11.76 -3.61 1.27
C ASP A 150 -10.82 -2.46 0.85
N LEU A 151 -11.29 -1.21 0.93
CA LEU A 151 -10.47 -0.04 0.59
C LEU A 151 -9.22 0.06 1.49
N MET A 152 -9.36 -0.17 2.79
CA MET A 152 -8.23 -0.12 3.74
C MET A 152 -7.21 -1.21 3.45
N VAL A 153 -7.65 -2.43 3.13
CA VAL A 153 -6.77 -3.54 2.75
C VAL A 153 -6.04 -3.21 1.45
N THR A 154 -6.77 -2.73 0.44
CA THR A 154 -6.16 -2.34 -0.84
C THR A 154 -5.20 -1.15 -0.66
N ALA A 155 -5.53 -0.15 0.16
CA ALA A 155 -4.65 0.98 0.45
C ALA A 155 -3.37 0.54 1.19
N ALA A 156 -3.48 -0.39 2.15
CA ALA A 156 -2.34 -0.97 2.83
C ALA A 156 -1.42 -1.76 1.89
N GLN A 157 -1.98 -2.35 0.82
CA GLN A 157 -1.18 -2.94 -0.24
C GLN A 157 -0.56 -1.85 -1.13
N VAL A 158 -1.35 -0.88 -1.60
CA VAL A 158 -0.92 0.22 -2.49
C VAL A 158 0.20 1.08 -1.88
N ARG A 159 0.25 1.24 -0.55
CA ARG A 159 1.32 2.03 0.11
C ARG A 159 2.73 1.56 -0.26
N GLY A 160 2.96 0.25 -0.38
CA GLY A 160 4.26 -0.28 -0.80
C GLY A 160 4.63 0.10 -2.23
N TYR A 161 3.66 0.06 -3.16
CA TYR A 161 3.84 0.51 -4.56
C TYR A 161 4.22 1.99 -4.68
N LEU A 162 3.71 2.80 -3.77
CA LEU A 162 4.01 4.22 -3.68
C LEU A 162 5.35 4.50 -3.00
N GLY A 163 6.05 3.49 -2.47
CA GLY A 163 7.26 3.67 -1.68
C GLY A 163 6.99 4.33 -0.33
N VAL A 164 5.79 4.13 0.23
CA VAL A 164 5.42 4.58 1.57
C VAL A 164 5.79 3.48 2.55
N SER A 165 6.69 3.79 3.50
CA SER A 165 7.12 2.86 4.54
C SER A 165 5.97 2.49 5.49
N PRO A 166 5.98 1.28 6.09
CA PRO A 166 4.97 0.87 7.06
C PRO A 166 4.78 1.91 8.18
N SER A 167 5.89 2.37 8.76
CA SER A 167 5.90 3.38 9.82
C SER A 167 5.23 4.71 9.44
N ALA A 168 5.38 5.17 8.19
CA ALA A 168 4.75 6.41 7.73
C ALA A 168 3.24 6.26 7.59
N TYR A 169 2.80 5.09 7.14
CA TYR A 169 1.38 4.78 7.00
C TYR A 169 0.70 4.53 8.34
N GLU A 170 1.39 3.87 9.29
CA GLU A 170 0.91 3.67 10.66
C GLU A 170 0.75 5.00 11.40
N ASP A 171 1.73 5.90 11.31
CA ASP A 171 1.62 7.25 11.89
C ASP A 171 0.45 8.03 11.26
N ALA A 172 0.28 7.94 9.94
CA ALA A 172 -0.88 8.52 9.27
C ALA A 172 -2.19 7.94 9.84
N CYS A 173 -2.33 6.61 9.92
CA CYS A 173 -3.51 5.96 10.48
C CYS A 173 -3.80 6.40 11.92
N HIS A 174 -2.77 6.56 12.75
CA HIS A 174 -2.90 7.00 14.13
C HIS A 174 -3.40 8.45 14.24
N VAL A 175 -2.89 9.35 13.38
CA VAL A 175 -3.20 10.79 13.46
C VAL A 175 -4.52 11.15 12.77
N MET A 176 -4.79 10.63 11.56
CA MET A 176 -5.97 11.03 10.77
C MET A 176 -7.08 9.98 10.71
N GLY A 177 -6.85 8.79 11.30
CA GLY A 177 -7.76 7.64 11.26
C GLY A 177 -7.56 6.75 10.04
N GLN A 178 -7.90 5.47 10.17
CA GLN A 178 -7.64 4.45 9.14
C GLN A 178 -8.37 4.72 7.82
N GLU A 179 -9.66 5.10 7.87
CA GLU A 179 -10.43 5.42 6.66
C GLU A 179 -9.85 6.62 5.92
N THR A 180 -9.47 7.67 6.66
CA THR A 180 -8.86 8.88 6.08
C THR A 180 -7.49 8.58 5.48
N ALA A 181 -6.65 7.81 6.17
CA ALA A 181 -5.36 7.38 5.65
C ALA A 181 -5.52 6.57 4.36
N ALA A 182 -6.50 5.67 4.30
CA ALA A 182 -6.83 4.92 3.08
C ALA A 182 -7.29 5.84 1.93
N MET A 183 -8.15 6.83 2.21
CA MET A 183 -8.53 7.85 1.22
C MET A 183 -7.32 8.65 0.71
N VAL A 184 -6.39 9.00 1.60
CA VAL A 184 -5.17 9.74 1.24
C VAL A 184 -4.28 8.90 0.34
N ILE A 185 -4.06 7.63 0.66
CA ILE A 185 -3.32 6.70 -0.21
C ILE A 185 -3.98 6.59 -1.59
N ALA A 186 -5.30 6.45 -1.65
CA ALA A 186 -6.03 6.43 -2.92
C ALA A 186 -5.82 7.72 -3.73
N CYS A 187 -5.88 8.88 -3.08
CA CYS A 187 -5.66 10.18 -3.73
C CYS A 187 -4.21 10.38 -4.19
N ILE A 188 -3.24 9.86 -3.42
CA ILE A 188 -1.82 9.91 -3.79
C ILE A 188 -1.56 9.00 -5.00
N LEU A 189 -2.11 7.77 -4.99
CA LEU A 189 -2.03 6.86 -6.13
C LEU A 189 -2.57 7.52 -7.40
N GLN A 190 -3.78 8.08 -7.32
CA GLN A 190 -4.44 8.73 -8.46
C GLN A 190 -3.64 9.90 -9.06
N ARG A 191 -2.67 10.44 -8.32
CA ARG A 191 -1.84 11.58 -8.71
C ARG A 191 -0.34 11.25 -8.67
N ALA A 192 0.05 9.98 -8.66
CA ALA A 192 1.43 9.55 -8.42
C ALA A 192 2.43 10.21 -9.39
N GLN A 193 2.04 10.43 -10.64
CA GLN A 193 2.83 11.12 -11.67
C GLN A 193 3.28 12.54 -11.31
N HIS A 194 2.52 13.22 -10.45
CA HIS A 194 2.79 14.61 -10.04
C HIS A 194 3.43 14.69 -8.65
N ILE A 195 3.82 13.55 -8.06
CA ILE A 195 4.34 13.46 -6.71
C ILE A 195 5.73 12.80 -6.74
N ASN A 196 6.76 13.58 -6.40
CA ASN A 196 8.14 13.08 -6.40
C ASN A 196 8.39 11.98 -5.37
N SER A 197 7.79 12.10 -4.18
CA SER A 197 7.89 11.12 -3.09
C SER A 197 6.58 11.03 -2.33
N ALA A 198 5.84 9.93 -2.54
CA ALA A 198 4.57 9.70 -1.86
C ALA A 198 4.76 9.53 -0.34
N GLY A 199 5.82 8.83 0.09
CA GLY A 199 6.14 8.66 1.52
C GLY A 199 6.52 9.96 2.22
N GLY A 200 7.25 10.86 1.55
CA GLY A 200 7.52 12.20 2.07
C GLY A 200 6.27 13.07 2.11
N TYR A 201 5.46 13.01 1.05
CA TYR A 201 4.21 13.77 0.97
C TYR A 201 3.20 13.33 2.04
N LEU A 202 3.05 12.03 2.27
CA LEU A 202 2.18 11.51 3.32
C LEU A 202 2.60 12.04 4.71
N ARG A 203 3.90 12.04 5.03
CA ARG A 203 4.40 12.59 6.31
C ARG A 203 4.02 14.06 6.49
N VAL A 204 4.16 14.89 5.45
CA VAL A 204 3.74 16.30 5.49
C VAL A 204 2.23 16.43 5.73
N LEU A 205 1.40 15.57 5.12
CA LEU A 205 -0.04 15.55 5.38
C LEU A 205 -0.36 15.12 6.81
N THR A 206 0.37 14.13 7.34
CA THR A 206 0.25 13.67 8.72
C THR A 206 0.62 14.77 9.71
N ASP A 207 1.69 15.53 9.48
CA ASP A 207 2.09 16.65 10.33
C ASP A 207 1.02 17.77 10.32
N LYS A 208 0.45 18.07 9.15
CA LYS A 208 -0.68 19.00 9.04
C LYS A 208 -1.92 18.48 9.77
N ALA A 209 -2.20 17.19 9.72
CA ALA A 209 -3.30 16.58 10.44
C ALA A 209 -3.10 16.66 11.95
N ARG A 210 -1.87 16.47 12.43
CA ARG A 210 -1.51 16.63 13.83
C ARG A 210 -1.69 18.08 14.31
N ALA A 211 -1.42 19.06 13.45
CA ALA A 211 -1.69 20.47 13.69
C ALA A 211 -3.18 20.87 13.55
N GLY A 212 -4.06 19.97 13.10
CA GLY A 212 -5.47 20.27 12.83
C GLY A 212 -5.71 21.06 11.54
N GLU A 213 -4.71 21.16 10.66
CA GLU A 213 -4.72 21.94 9.42
C GLU A 213 -5.00 21.09 8.17
N PHE A 214 -5.24 19.78 8.34
CA PHE A 214 -5.48 18.85 7.25
C PHE A 214 -6.97 18.52 7.09
N SER A 215 -7.42 18.46 5.85
CA SER A 215 -8.66 17.79 5.45
C SER A 215 -8.45 17.07 4.12
N VAL A 216 -9.07 15.88 3.97
CA VAL A 216 -8.96 15.07 2.75
C VAL A 216 -9.85 15.59 1.61
N GLY A 217 -10.85 16.42 1.92
CA GLY A 217 -11.81 16.97 0.95
C GLY A 217 -11.17 17.67 -0.24
N PRO A 218 -10.26 18.64 -0.05
CA PRO A 218 -9.57 19.30 -1.15
C PRO A 218 -8.82 18.33 -2.07
N MET A 219 -8.23 17.25 -1.53
CA MET A 219 -7.56 16.22 -2.31
C MET A 219 -8.57 15.43 -3.16
N LEU A 220 -9.67 14.97 -2.57
CA LEU A 220 -10.75 14.27 -3.26
C LEU A 220 -11.37 15.13 -4.37
N MET A 221 -11.63 16.40 -4.08
CA MET A 221 -12.21 17.33 -5.06
C MET A 221 -11.24 17.63 -6.20
N ALA A 222 -9.94 17.73 -5.92
CA ALA A 222 -8.93 17.86 -6.98
C ALA A 222 -8.89 16.62 -7.88
N ALA A 223 -8.95 15.43 -7.30
CA ALA A 223 -8.98 14.17 -8.06
C ALA A 223 -10.26 14.03 -8.91
N LEU A 224 -11.43 14.38 -8.36
CA LEU A 224 -12.69 14.40 -9.11
C LEU A 224 -12.65 15.33 -10.33
N ARG A 225 -12.05 16.53 -10.19
CA ARG A 225 -11.91 17.48 -11.31
C ARG A 225 -10.98 16.96 -12.40
N ALA A 226 -9.88 16.32 -12.00
CA ALA A 226 -8.96 15.68 -12.94
C ALA A 226 -9.63 14.56 -13.74
N ASN A 227 -10.52 13.78 -13.10
CA ASN A 227 -11.25 12.69 -13.75
C ASN A 227 -12.46 13.15 -14.58
N GLY A 228 -13.09 14.26 -14.19
CA GLY A 228 -14.30 14.80 -14.81
C GLY A 228 -14.09 15.51 -16.15
N SER A 229 -12.89 15.45 -16.72
CA SER A 229 -12.55 16.09 -18.00
C SER A 229 -12.40 15.07 -19.14
N PRO A 230 -13.49 14.58 -19.76
CA PRO A 230 -13.42 14.09 -21.12
C PRO A 230 -13.60 15.28 -22.09
N THR A 231 -12.61 15.49 -22.95
CA THR A 231 -12.77 16.16 -24.26
C THR A 231 -13.10 17.66 -24.26
N ARG A 232 -12.08 18.51 -24.42
CA ARG A 232 -12.20 19.69 -25.29
C ARG A 232 -11.84 19.26 -26.71
N MET A 233 -12.87 19.01 -27.51
CA MET A 233 -12.80 19.06 -28.97
C MET A 233 -13.23 20.47 -29.42
N ALA A 234 -12.68 20.85 -30.57
CA ALA A 234 -12.88 22.07 -31.37
C ALA A 234 -11.99 23.28 -30.98
N GLY A 235 -11.22 23.86 -31.91
CA GLY A 235 -11.24 23.78 -33.38
C GLY A 235 -9.85 23.73 -34.01
#